data_AF-A0ABC8RQ72-F1
#
_entry.id   AF-A0ABC8RQ72-F1
#
_cell.length_a   1.000
_cell.length_b   1.000
_cell.length_c   1.000
_cell.angle_alpha   90.00
_cell.angle_beta   90.00
_cell.angle_gamma   90.00
#
_symmetry.space_group_name_H-M   'P 1'
#
loop_
_entity.id
_entity.type
_entity.pdbx_description
1 polymer ?
#
loop_
_entity_poly.entity_id
_entity_poly.type
_entity_poly.pdbx_seq_one_letter_code
_entity_poly.pdbx_strand_id
1 'polypeptide(L)' 'MGSLKTEDELEMESTESTEPILYVNGVLRVLPDGLAHMTLLEYLRDIGLTGTKLGCGEGGCGACTVMVSYFDRNSKKCV' A
#
# COMPACT_ATOMS: atom_id res chain seq x y z
N MET A 1 -28.02 33.68 -25.37
CA MET A 1 -27.66 34.85 -24.54
C MET A 1 -28.05 34.47 -23.13
N GLY A 2 -27.15 33.85 -22.36
CA GLY A 2 -26.10 34.54 -21.59
C GLY A 2 -26.76 35.08 -20.32
N SER A 3 -26.38 34.75 -19.10
CA SER A 3 -25.16 34.16 -18.55
C SER A 3 -25.56 33.60 -17.16
N LEU A 4 -25.38 32.32 -16.83
CA LEU A 4 -24.24 31.81 -16.07
C LEU A 4 -23.36 32.86 -15.39
N LYS A 5 -23.39 32.84 -14.04
CA LYS A 5 -22.28 32.90 -13.06
C LYS A 5 -22.91 32.91 -11.65
N THR A 6 -22.82 31.82 -10.87
CA THR A 6 -21.76 31.44 -9.90
C THR A 6 -21.79 32.27 -8.63
N GLU A 7 -22.20 31.60 -7.55
CA GLU A 7 -21.82 31.81 -6.14
C GLU A 7 -21.93 30.38 -5.55
N ASP A 8 -20.82 29.62 -5.42
CA ASP A 8 -20.05 29.51 -4.16
C ASP A 8 -21.04 29.17 -3.02
N GLU A 9 -21.13 27.98 -2.42
CA GLU A 9 -20.09 27.14 -1.82
C GLU A 9 -20.69 25.72 -1.61
N LEU A 10 -20.12 24.71 -2.25
CA LEU A 10 -20.06 23.38 -1.65
C LEU A 10 -18.63 22.93 -1.85
N GLU A 11 -17.79 23.36 -0.91
CA GLU A 11 -16.46 22.84 -0.70
C GLU A 11 -16.58 21.33 -0.49
N MET A 12 -16.40 20.59 -1.56
CA MET A 12 -16.03 19.20 -1.50
C MET A 12 -14.58 19.21 -1.03
N GLU A 13 -14.39 19.32 0.29
CA GLU A 13 -13.11 19.05 0.93
C GLU A 13 -12.69 17.64 0.51
N SER A 14 -11.89 17.55 -0.54
CA SER A 14 -11.13 16.36 -0.85
C SER A 14 -10.09 16.22 0.24
N THR A 15 -10.46 15.60 1.35
CA THR A 15 -9.48 15.04 2.28
C THR A 15 -8.73 13.98 1.48
N GLU A 16 -7.61 14.35 0.86
CA GLU A 16 -6.67 13.43 0.25
C GLU A 16 -6.04 12.62 1.40
N SER A 17 -6.76 11.59 1.86
CA SER A 17 -6.25 10.65 2.83
C SER A 17 -5.11 9.90 2.15
N THR A 18 -3.87 10.28 2.46
CA THR A 18 -2.66 9.68 1.89
C THR A 18 -2.31 8.40 2.67
N GLU A 19 -3.31 7.55 2.89
CA GLU A 19 -3.09 6.29 3.60
C GLU A 19 -2.25 5.36 2.73
N PRO A 20 -1.13 4.83 3.25
CA PRO A 20 -0.32 3.91 2.47
C PRO A 20 -1.09 2.61 2.21
N ILE A 21 -1.07 2.15 0.96
CA ILE A 21 -1.75 0.92 0.54
C ILE A 21 -0.77 -0.13 0.05
N LEU A 22 -1.12 -1.40 0.24
CA LEU A 22 -0.41 -2.56 -0.27
C LEU A 22 -1.41 -3.62 -0.75
N TYR A 23 -1.10 -4.31 -1.85
CA TYR A 23 -1.81 -5.52 -2.23
C TYR A 23 -1.08 -6.75 -1.72
N VAL A 24 -1.79 -7.63 -1.02
CA VAL A 24 -1.25 -8.90 -0.53
C VAL A 24 -2.12 -10.04 -1.05
N ASN A 25 -1.54 -10.91 -1.87
CA ASN A 25 -2.25 -12.02 -2.53
C ASN A 25 -3.54 -11.56 -3.24
N GLY A 26 -3.49 -10.40 -3.90
CA GLY A 26 -4.61 -9.80 -4.62
C GLY A 26 -5.61 -9.00 -3.76
N VAL A 27 -5.45 -8.99 -2.44
CA VAL A 27 -6.33 -8.25 -1.53
C VAL A 27 -5.70 -6.88 -1.20
N LEU A 28 -6.43 -5.80 -1.46
CA LEU A 28 -6.05 -4.45 -1.06
C LEU A 28 -6.04 -4.33 0.47
N ARG A 29 -4.96 -3.79 1.02
CA ARG A 29 -4.78 -3.49 2.44
C ARG A 29 -4.40 -2.03 2.59
N VAL A 30 -5.15 -1.33 3.45
CA VAL A 30 -4.80 0.00 3.96
C VAL A 30 -3.92 -0.21 5.18
N LEU A 31 -2.75 0.44 5.21
CA LEU A 31 -1.81 0.34 6.31
C LEU A 31 -2.12 1.44 7.34
N PRO A 32 -2.33 1.07 8.62
CA PRO A 32 -2.47 2.02 9.70
C PRO A 32 -1.26 2.97 9.82
N ASP A 33 -1.51 4.16 10.37
CA ASP A 33 -0.46 5.10 10.73
C ASP A 33 0.54 4.49 11.74
N GLY A 34 1.79 4.96 11.66
CA GLY A 34 2.83 4.58 12.63
C GLY A 34 3.54 3.25 12.35
N LEU A 35 3.21 2.52 11.28
CA LEU A 35 3.83 1.23 10.95
C LEU A 35 5.18 1.31 10.22
N ALA A 36 5.78 2.50 10.08
CA ALA A 36 7.04 2.68 9.33
C ALA A 36 8.23 1.86 9.89
N HIS A 37 8.18 1.46 11.16
CA HIS A 37 9.19 0.63 11.81
C HIS A 37 8.95 -0.88 11.63
N MET A 38 7.75 -1.27 11.18
CA MET A 38 7.34 -2.66 11.05
C MET A 38 7.85 -3.24 9.73
N THR A 39 8.45 -4.43 9.81
CA THR A 39 8.89 -5.15 8.62
C THR A 39 7.71 -5.82 7.90
N LEU A 40 7.84 -6.07 6.60
CA LEU A 40 6.82 -6.80 5.84
C LEU A 40 6.58 -8.22 6.41
N LEU A 41 7.63 -8.86 6.93
CA LEU A 41 7.52 -10.19 7.54
C LEU A 41 6.61 -10.16 8.78
N GLU A 42 6.81 -9.19 9.67
CA GLU A 42 5.96 -9.00 10.85
C GLU A 42 4.52 -8.73 10.43
N TYR A 43 4.32 -7.78 9.51
CA TYR A 43 2.99 -7.41 9.04
C TYR A 43 2.20 -8.59 8.48
N LEU A 44 2.81 -9.38 7.58
CA LEU A 44 2.16 -10.55 6.97
C LEU A 44 1.73 -11.58 8.03
N ARG A 45 2.55 -11.80 9.04
CA ARG A 45 2.28 -12.78 10.09
C ARG A 45 1.19 -12.28 11.05
N ASP A 46 1.17 -10.99 11.36
CA ASP A 46 0.15 -10.37 12.22
C ASP A 46 -1.25 -10.40 11.59
N ILE A 47 -1.34 -10.29 10.27
CA ILE A 47 -2.61 -10.47 9.54
C ILE A 47 -2.98 -11.94 9.28
N GLY A 48 -2.25 -12.89 9.88
CA GLY A 48 -2.54 -14.33 9.82
C GLY A 48 -1.92 -15.08 8.63
N LEU A 49 -1.17 -14.41 7.75
CA LEU A 49 -0.45 -15.05 6.63
C LEU A 49 0.90 -15.61 7.11
N THR A 50 0.84 -16.71 7.85
CA THR A 50 1.99 -17.28 8.55
C THR A 50 2.90 -18.16 7.68
N GLY A 51 2.65 -18.24 6.36
CA GLY A 51 3.44 -19.03 5.41
C GLY A 51 4.89 -18.57 5.32
N THR A 52 5.12 -17.26 5.25
CA THR A 52 6.45 -16.64 5.27
C THR A 52 7.07 -16.72 6.68
N LYS A 53 8.35 -17.11 6.79
CA LYS A 53 8.96 -17.49 8.07
C LYS A 53 10.08 -16.53 8.50
N LEU A 54 10.19 -16.29 9.81
CA LEU A 54 11.38 -15.72 10.41
C LEU A 54 12.45 -16.83 10.54
N GLY A 55 13.55 -16.69 9.81
CA GLY A 55 14.72 -17.56 9.92
C GLY A 55 15.86 -16.86 10.66
N CYS A 56 16.72 -16.18 9.91
CA CYS A 56 17.92 -15.52 10.45
C CYS A 56 17.75 -14.05 10.84
N GLY A 57 16.69 -13.35 10.39
CA GLY A 57 16.48 -11.92 10.67
C GLY A 57 17.40 -10.94 9.90
N GLU A 58 18.48 -11.45 9.30
CA GLU A 58 19.51 -10.66 8.59
C GLU A 58 19.56 -10.88 7.06
N GLY A 59 18.63 -11.65 6.51
CA GLY A 59 18.53 -11.89 5.06
C GLY A 59 19.38 -13.02 4.47
N GLY A 60 20.14 -13.77 5.28
CA GLY A 60 21.02 -14.85 4.80
C GLY A 60 20.34 -16.17 4.40
N CYS A 61 19.17 -16.51 4.95
CA CYS A 61 18.57 -17.85 4.78
C CYS A 61 17.44 -17.95 3.74
N GLY A 62 16.84 -16.83 3.33
CA GLY A 62 15.71 -16.81 2.38
C GLY A 62 14.38 -17.36 2.92
N ALA A 63 14.25 -17.69 4.21
CA ALA A 63 13.00 -18.21 4.78
C ALA A 63 11.82 -17.22 4.71
N CYS A 64 12.11 -15.93 4.57
CA CYS A 64 11.14 -14.85 4.41
C CYS A 64 10.97 -14.35 2.96
N THR A 65 11.41 -15.11 1.96
CA THR A 65 11.32 -14.71 0.54
C THR A 65 9.88 -14.50 0.09
N VAL A 66 9.63 -13.41 -0.64
CA VAL A 66 8.33 -13.06 -1.23
C VAL A 66 8.51 -12.50 -2.65
N MET A 67 7.42 -12.46 -3.43
CA MET A 67 7.36 -11.75 -4.70
C MET A 67 6.83 -10.33 -4.48
N VAL A 68 7.48 -9.34 -5.07
CA VAL A 68 7.01 -7.96 -5.10
C VAL A 68 6.72 -7.62 -6.56
N SER A 69 5.57 -7.00 -6.80
CA SER A 69 5.21 -6.51 -8.13
C SER A 69 4.82 -5.04 -8.08
N TYR A 70 5.16 -4.29 -9.13
CA TYR A 70 4.77 -2.90 -9.26
C TYR A 70 4.53 -2.53 -10.73
N PHE A 71 3.71 -1.52 -10.95
CA PHE A 71 3.49 -0.98 -12.28
C PHE A 71 4.50 0.13 -12.57
N ASP A 72 5.44 -0.14 -13.47
CA ASP A 72 6.34 0.89 -13.98
C ASP A 72 5.59 1.78 -14.98
N ARG A 73 5.39 3.04 -14.58
CA ARG A 73 4.68 4.05 -15.37
C ARG A 73 5.42 4.43 -16.66
N ASN A 74 6.76 4.33 -16.67
CA ASN A 74 7.57 4.71 -17.83
C ASN A 74 7.47 3.67 -18.94
N SER A 75 7.66 2.40 -18.58
CA SER A 75 7.57 1.28 -19.53
C SER A 75 6.15 0.76 -19.75
N LYS A 76 5.16 1.24 -18.97
CA LYS A 76 3.75 0.81 -18.98
C LYS A 76 3.60 -0.70 -18.78
N LYS A 77 4.40 -1.28 -17.88
CA LYS A 77 4.44 -2.73 -17.62
C LYS A 77 4.32 -3.01 -16.13
N CYS A 78 3.71 -4.17 -15.82
CA CYS A 78 3.84 -4.77 -14.50
C CYS A 78 5.19 -5.50 -14.45
N VAL A 79 5.99 -5.20 -13.43
CA VAL A 79 7.27 -5.83 -13.13
C VAL A 79 7.11 -6.66 -11.87
#